data_AF-A0A066PKY5-F1
#
_entry.id   AF-A0A066PKY5-F1
#
_cell.length_a   1.000
_cell.length_b   1.000
_cell.length_c   1.000
_cell.angle_alpha   90.00
_cell.angle_beta   90.00
_cell.angle_gamma   90.00
#
_symmetry.space_group_name_H-M   'P 1'
#
loop_
_entity.id
_entity.type
_entity.pdbx_description
1 polymer ?
#
loop_
_entity_poly.entity_id
_entity_poly.type
_entity_poly.pdbx_seq_one_letter_code
_entity_poly.pdbx_strand_id
1 'polypeptide(L)'
;MNTSIYDDADNDRNLSSASEAELHLILAEEARHFRSVILRSGYLPVPLASAEKVPSEHDWPIKARARAGQTEWIDPITARDWNTGILCAGLYAVDVDVDDPSAADEVTAALLDTLGPSPAKRVRGHTSPRYLALYRAEGEPRKQKVGKVDGYKVEILGLGQQCMVHGIHPDLGVVEWITPEGRSDDGLARVPRETLPLIKAVQIAEFLSRCRTIFGIGDDEPKTTDPEPWAPHGRERSDYTDNDVADIVAHLPADTGYDDWVAVLSAIYRATGGSARGRDLAHEYSRKSPAYRHRSVDEKWLAFRHGGALRHDFGHLLTRVREAEPAYLTPSFRAKLSSARREHASASAGVPADQVIMDADF
;
A
#
# COMPACT_ATOMS: atom_id res chain seq x y z
N MET A 1 -42.16 -10.80 -8.59
CA MET A 1 -42.45 -9.95 -7.42
C MET A 1 -41.12 -9.63 -6.78
N ASN A 2 -40.76 -8.37 -6.92
CA ASN A 2 -39.47 -7.79 -6.59
C ASN A 2 -39.63 -7.12 -5.21
N THR A 3 -38.85 -7.53 -4.21
CA THR A 3 -38.78 -6.84 -2.93
C THR A 3 -37.32 -6.58 -2.62
N SER A 4 -36.82 -5.47 -3.20
CA SER A 4 -35.63 -4.76 -2.78
C SER A 4 -35.85 -4.24 -1.37
N ILE A 5 -34.91 -4.51 -0.46
CA ILE A 5 -34.92 -4.06 0.95
C ILE A 5 -34.21 -2.72 1.16
N TYR A 6 -33.89 -2.00 0.08
CA TYR A 6 -33.31 -0.66 0.15
C TYR A 6 -33.99 0.27 -0.86
N ASP A 7 -35.17 0.73 -0.47
CA ASP A 7 -35.77 1.98 -0.92
C ASP A 7 -36.33 2.64 0.34
N ASP A 8 -35.45 3.19 1.18
CA ASP A 8 -35.84 4.19 2.18
C ASP A 8 -34.63 5.07 2.51
N ALA A 9 -34.71 6.33 2.08
CA ALA A 9 -33.73 7.38 2.24
C ALA A 9 -33.65 7.94 3.68
N ASP A 10 -33.82 7.08 4.70
CA ASP A 10 -33.90 7.47 6.13
C ASP A 10 -32.82 6.81 7.01
N ASN A 11 -31.86 6.06 6.42
CA ASN A 11 -30.84 5.35 7.21
C ASN A 11 -29.68 6.23 7.71
N ASP A 12 -29.59 7.50 7.30
CA ASP A 12 -28.53 8.43 7.75
C ASP A 12 -28.74 8.98 9.17
N ARG A 13 -29.87 8.67 9.83
CA ARG A 13 -30.19 9.20 11.18
C ARG A 13 -29.92 8.27 12.36
N ASN A 14 -29.62 6.99 12.13
CA ASN A 14 -29.56 6.00 13.22
C ASN A 14 -28.15 5.65 13.74
N LEU A 15 -27.07 6.10 13.09
CA LEU A 15 -25.71 5.92 13.61
C LEU A 15 -25.33 6.93 14.70
N SER A 16 -26.17 7.94 14.95
CA SER A 16 -25.86 9.09 15.83
C SER A 16 -26.24 8.89 17.31
N SER A 17 -26.88 7.78 17.70
CA SER A 17 -27.42 7.60 19.07
C SER A 17 -26.98 6.33 19.79
N ALA A 18 -26.18 5.46 19.17
CA ALA A 18 -25.67 4.25 19.82
C ALA A 18 -24.59 4.62 20.84
N SER A 19 -24.68 4.05 22.04
CA SER A 19 -23.59 4.12 23.01
C SER A 19 -22.33 3.41 22.46
N GLU A 20 -21.15 3.80 22.92
CA GLU A 20 -19.88 3.19 22.52
C GLU A 20 -19.89 1.65 22.70
N ALA A 21 -20.59 1.15 23.72
CA ALA A 21 -20.76 -0.28 23.96
C ALA A 21 -21.64 -0.96 22.90
N GLU A 22 -22.71 -0.31 22.44
CA GLU A 22 -23.58 -0.83 21.37
C GLU A 22 -22.86 -0.85 20.03
N LEU A 23 -22.10 0.20 19.70
CA LEU A 23 -21.26 0.25 18.49
C LEU A 23 -20.23 -0.88 18.48
N HIS A 24 -19.58 -1.16 19.62
CA HIS A 24 -18.64 -2.26 19.73
C HIS A 24 -19.29 -3.63 19.51
N LEU A 25 -20.51 -3.84 20.02
CA LEU A 25 -21.24 -5.09 19.81
C LEU A 25 -21.59 -5.29 18.33
N ILE A 26 -22.06 -4.24 17.66
CA ILE A 26 -22.38 -4.25 16.22
C ILE A 26 -21.12 -4.61 15.40
N LEU A 27 -20.01 -3.89 15.59
CA LEU A 27 -18.76 -4.14 14.85
C LEU A 27 -18.20 -5.55 15.10
N ALA A 28 -18.33 -6.05 16.33
CA ALA A 28 -17.91 -7.40 16.66
C ALA A 28 -18.78 -8.47 15.99
N GLU A 29 -20.09 -8.25 15.91
CA GLU A 29 -21.03 -9.15 15.23
C GLU A 29 -20.82 -9.15 13.71
N GLU A 30 -20.65 -7.97 13.10
CA GLU A 30 -20.29 -7.81 11.69
C GLU A 30 -18.97 -8.53 11.37
N ALA A 31 -17.94 -8.33 12.19
CA ALA A 31 -16.65 -9.01 12.02
C ALA A 31 -16.80 -10.53 12.16
N ARG A 32 -17.62 -11.03 13.11
CA ARG A 32 -17.89 -12.47 13.26
C ARG A 32 -18.60 -13.02 12.03
N HIS A 33 -19.61 -12.31 11.55
CA HIS A 33 -20.34 -12.69 10.35
C HIS A 33 -19.41 -12.75 9.14
N PHE A 34 -18.68 -11.67 8.86
CA PHE A 34 -17.76 -11.57 7.74
C PHE A 34 -16.69 -12.66 7.77
N ARG A 35 -16.03 -12.88 8.93
CA ARG A 35 -15.01 -13.93 9.10
C ARG A 35 -15.58 -15.32 8.84
N SER A 36 -16.81 -15.58 9.28
CA SER A 36 -17.49 -16.85 9.02
C SER A 36 -17.80 -17.04 7.54
N VAL A 37 -18.22 -15.99 6.84
CA VAL A 37 -18.48 -16.05 5.40
C VAL A 37 -17.19 -16.33 4.62
N ILE A 38 -16.13 -15.56 4.86
CA ILE A 38 -14.89 -15.74 4.09
C ILE A 38 -14.20 -17.09 4.38
N LEU A 39 -14.40 -17.67 5.56
CA LEU A 39 -14.00 -19.05 5.87
C LEU A 39 -14.69 -20.05 4.93
N ARG A 40 -16.02 -19.94 4.78
CA ARG A 40 -16.79 -20.78 3.84
C ARG A 40 -16.40 -20.54 2.39
N SER A 41 -16.00 -19.31 2.06
CA SER A 41 -15.47 -18.92 0.75
C SER A 41 -14.00 -19.34 0.55
N GLY A 42 -13.39 -20.12 1.45
CA GLY A 42 -12.07 -20.72 1.28
C GLY A 42 -10.88 -19.81 1.64
N TYR A 43 -11.12 -18.61 2.17
CA TYR A 43 -10.09 -17.73 2.72
C TYR A 43 -9.79 -18.08 4.17
N LEU A 44 -8.62 -17.64 4.64
CA LEU A 44 -8.16 -17.86 6.01
C LEU A 44 -8.08 -16.51 6.74
N PRO A 45 -9.08 -16.15 7.56
CA PRO A 45 -9.11 -14.87 8.26
C PRO A 45 -7.97 -14.72 9.26
N VAL A 46 -7.48 -13.49 9.35
CA VAL A 46 -6.50 -13.02 10.34
C VAL A 46 -7.14 -11.84 11.10
N PRO A 47 -7.37 -11.96 12.41
CA PRO A 47 -7.80 -10.83 13.23
C PRO A 47 -6.74 -9.72 13.21
N LEU A 48 -7.17 -8.50 12.91
CA LEU A 48 -6.32 -7.32 12.93
C LEU A 48 -6.79 -6.39 14.05
N ALA A 49 -5.86 -5.62 14.60
CA ALA A 49 -6.18 -4.58 15.55
C ALA A 49 -7.19 -3.58 14.94
N SER A 50 -8.16 -3.16 15.75
CA SER A 50 -9.23 -2.23 15.34
C SER A 50 -8.65 -0.91 14.85
N ALA A 51 -9.21 -0.41 13.74
CA ALA A 51 -8.72 0.79 13.04
C ALA A 51 -7.24 0.73 12.58
N GLU A 52 -6.64 -0.46 12.59
CA GLU A 52 -5.24 -0.72 12.26
C GLU A 52 -5.12 -1.85 11.22
N LYS A 53 -3.93 -2.00 10.66
CA LYS A 53 -3.60 -3.03 9.66
C LYS A 53 -2.61 -4.08 10.15
N VAL A 54 -2.52 -4.26 11.46
CA VAL A 54 -1.56 -5.16 12.12
C VAL A 54 -2.31 -6.34 12.75
N PRO A 55 -1.85 -7.59 12.57
CA PRO A 55 -2.44 -8.74 13.27
C PRO A 55 -2.50 -8.53 14.78
N SER A 56 -3.66 -8.81 15.38
CA SER A 56 -3.83 -8.70 16.84
C SER A 56 -3.22 -9.88 17.61
N GLU A 57 -2.94 -10.98 16.89
CA GLU A 57 -2.46 -12.23 17.49
C GLU A 57 -0.97 -12.49 17.19
N HIS A 58 -0.27 -13.04 18.18
CA HIS A 58 1.00 -13.74 17.95
C HIS A 58 0.77 -15.02 17.14
N ASP A 59 1.78 -15.45 16.38
CA ASP A 59 1.76 -16.65 15.53
C ASP A 59 0.54 -16.72 14.57
N TRP A 60 0.04 -15.55 14.17
CA TRP A 60 -1.14 -15.40 13.33
C TRP A 60 -1.13 -16.25 12.04
N PRO A 61 0.01 -16.53 11.35
CA PRO A 61 -0.03 -17.38 10.17
C PRO A 61 -0.38 -18.85 10.51
N ILE A 62 0.13 -19.34 11.65
CA ILE A 62 -0.12 -20.71 12.12
C ILE A 62 -1.59 -20.84 12.53
N LYS A 63 -2.08 -19.87 13.32
CA LYS A 63 -3.48 -19.85 13.76
C LYS A 63 -4.46 -19.73 12.60
N ALA A 64 -4.19 -18.87 11.61
CA ALA A 64 -5.03 -18.76 10.42
C ALA A 64 -5.11 -20.07 9.63
N ARG A 65 -4.00 -20.82 9.50
CA ARG A 65 -4.01 -22.15 8.88
C ARG A 65 -4.78 -23.18 9.68
N ALA A 66 -4.70 -23.13 11.01
CA ALA A 66 -5.46 -24.03 11.88
C ALA A 66 -6.99 -23.83 11.76
N ARG A 67 -7.43 -22.69 11.23
CA ARG A 67 -8.84 -22.40 10.93
C ARG A 67 -9.31 -22.94 9.56
N ALA A 68 -8.42 -23.53 8.77
CA ALA A 68 -8.80 -24.12 7.48
C ALA A 68 -9.87 -25.21 7.67
N GLY A 69 -10.95 -25.13 6.87
CA GLY A 69 -12.08 -26.05 6.95
C GLY A 69 -13.14 -25.70 8.01
N GLN A 70 -12.91 -24.69 8.85
CA GLN A 70 -13.97 -24.15 9.70
C GLN A 70 -15.01 -23.39 8.85
N THR A 71 -16.27 -23.39 9.28
CA THR A 71 -17.37 -22.71 8.59
C THR A 71 -17.93 -21.52 9.36
N GLU A 72 -17.52 -21.38 10.62
CA GLU A 72 -17.95 -20.34 11.55
C GLU A 72 -16.76 -19.82 12.34
N TRP A 73 -16.77 -18.52 12.62
CA TRP A 73 -15.81 -17.89 13.50
C TRP A 73 -16.22 -18.14 14.95
N ILE A 74 -15.41 -18.90 15.69
CA ILE A 74 -15.70 -19.26 17.09
C ILE A 74 -14.89 -18.44 18.10
N ASP A 75 -13.75 -17.88 17.70
CA ASP A 75 -12.89 -17.14 18.61
C ASP A 75 -13.61 -15.86 19.13
N PRO A 76 -13.34 -15.43 20.37
CA PRO A 76 -13.85 -14.15 20.88
C PRO A 76 -13.43 -12.99 19.97
N ILE A 77 -14.30 -11.99 19.84
CA ILE A 77 -13.98 -10.72 19.17
C ILE A 77 -14.18 -9.63 20.21
N THR A 78 -13.22 -8.73 20.32
CA THR A 78 -13.20 -7.64 21.27
C THR A 78 -13.24 -6.30 20.54
N ALA A 79 -13.45 -5.21 21.29
CA ALA A 79 -13.34 -3.85 20.74
C ALA A 79 -11.96 -3.55 20.12
N ARG A 80 -10.92 -4.36 20.41
CA ARG A 80 -9.54 -4.14 19.97
C ARG A 80 -9.15 -4.90 18.70
N ASP A 81 -9.97 -5.81 18.20
CA ASP A 81 -9.57 -6.72 17.12
C ASP A 81 -10.71 -7.12 16.18
N TRP A 82 -11.57 -6.18 15.80
CA TRP A 82 -12.67 -6.44 14.85
C TRP A 82 -12.29 -6.23 13.37
N ASN A 83 -11.19 -5.54 13.05
CA ASN A 83 -10.66 -5.50 11.69
C ASN A 83 -10.26 -6.92 11.23
N THR A 84 -10.36 -7.19 9.93
CA THR A 84 -10.08 -8.53 9.38
C THR A 84 -9.18 -8.43 8.17
N GLY A 85 -8.11 -9.22 8.19
CA GLY A 85 -7.28 -9.54 7.05
C GLY A 85 -7.45 -10.98 6.60
N ILE A 86 -6.76 -11.36 5.53
CA ILE A 86 -6.63 -12.74 5.08
C ILE A 86 -5.15 -13.13 4.99
N LEU A 87 -4.84 -14.38 5.33
CA LEU A 87 -3.52 -14.94 5.07
C LEU A 87 -3.32 -15.13 3.56
N CYS A 88 -2.26 -14.55 2.99
CA CYS A 88 -1.98 -14.60 1.55
C CYS A 88 -1.29 -15.92 1.10
N ALA A 89 -1.33 -16.98 1.91
CA ALA A 89 -0.75 -18.27 1.54
C ALA A 89 -1.58 -18.95 0.43
N GLY A 90 -0.94 -19.24 -0.70
CA GLY A 90 -1.62 -19.76 -1.89
C GLY A 90 -2.48 -18.71 -2.60
N LEU A 91 -2.16 -17.42 -2.41
CA LEU A 91 -2.74 -16.29 -3.10
C LEU A 91 -1.62 -15.39 -3.63
N TYR A 92 -1.95 -14.60 -4.65
CA TYR A 92 -1.24 -13.38 -4.97
C TYR A 92 -2.17 -12.21 -4.69
N ALA A 93 -1.86 -11.41 -3.67
CA ALA A 93 -2.51 -10.13 -3.48
C ALA A 93 -1.60 -9.04 -4.07
N VAL A 94 -1.97 -8.56 -5.26
CA VAL A 94 -1.22 -7.57 -6.02
C VAL A 94 -1.63 -6.19 -5.53
N ASP A 95 -0.82 -5.60 -4.66
CA ASP A 95 -1.02 -4.27 -4.06
C ASP A 95 -0.33 -3.21 -4.92
N VAL A 96 -1.12 -2.38 -5.60
CA VAL A 96 -0.68 -1.31 -6.49
C VAL A 96 -0.77 0.01 -5.75
N ASP A 97 0.38 0.49 -5.30
CA ASP A 97 0.58 1.72 -4.54
C ASP A 97 1.20 2.78 -5.47
N VAL A 98 0.39 3.27 -6.41
CA VAL A 98 0.76 4.22 -7.45
C VAL A 98 -0.23 5.38 -7.41
N ASP A 99 0.26 6.59 -7.13
CA ASP A 99 -0.57 7.80 -6.99
C ASP A 99 -0.83 8.54 -8.31
N ASP A 100 0.07 8.41 -9.29
CA ASP A 100 -0.09 9.03 -10.60
C ASP A 100 -1.11 8.23 -11.43
N PRO A 101 -2.24 8.84 -11.85
CA PRO A 101 -3.28 8.11 -12.56
C PRO A 101 -2.82 7.50 -13.88
N SER A 102 -1.97 8.21 -14.65
CA SER A 102 -1.46 7.70 -15.93
C SER A 102 -0.58 6.47 -15.72
N ALA A 103 0.34 6.50 -14.77
CA ALA A 103 1.17 5.35 -14.45
C ALA A 103 0.35 4.19 -13.86
N ALA A 104 -0.67 4.49 -13.06
CA ALA A 104 -1.57 3.46 -12.53
C ALA A 104 -2.40 2.80 -13.64
N ASP A 105 -2.81 3.54 -14.66
CA ASP A 105 -3.48 3.01 -15.85
C ASP A 105 -2.54 2.11 -16.66
N GLU A 106 -1.27 2.51 -16.85
CA GLU A 106 -0.25 1.68 -17.49
C GLU A 106 -0.01 0.36 -16.71
N VAL A 107 0.09 0.43 -15.37
CA VAL A 107 0.20 -0.75 -14.50
C VAL A 107 -1.05 -1.62 -14.58
N THR A 108 -2.24 -1.01 -14.62
CA THR A 108 -3.52 -1.72 -14.74
C THR A 108 -3.60 -2.45 -16.08
N ALA A 109 -3.21 -1.81 -17.19
CA ALA A 109 -3.15 -2.42 -18.50
C ALA A 109 -2.16 -3.60 -18.54
N ALA A 110 -0.97 -3.43 -17.95
CA ALA A 110 0.00 -4.51 -17.83
C ALA A 110 -0.51 -5.69 -16.99
N LEU A 111 -1.22 -5.41 -15.88
CA LEU A 111 -1.84 -6.42 -15.04
C LEU A 111 -2.93 -7.19 -15.80
N LEU A 112 -3.80 -6.50 -16.54
CA LEU A 112 -4.86 -7.14 -17.32
C LEU A 112 -4.29 -8.02 -18.44
N ASP A 113 -3.25 -7.57 -19.14
CA ASP A 113 -2.65 -8.33 -20.24
C ASP A 113 -1.92 -9.60 -19.74
N THR A 114 -1.26 -9.52 -18.57
CA THR A 114 -0.43 -10.63 -18.05
C THR A 114 -1.18 -11.57 -17.12
N LEU A 115 -2.06 -11.05 -16.26
CA LEU A 115 -2.75 -11.80 -15.21
C LEU A 115 -4.25 -11.98 -15.50
N GLY A 116 -4.81 -11.20 -16.43
CA GLY A 116 -6.26 -11.14 -16.66
C GLY A 116 -7.00 -10.28 -15.62
N PRO A 117 -8.33 -10.13 -15.74
CA PRO A 117 -9.13 -9.38 -14.78
C PRO A 117 -9.26 -10.14 -13.45
N SER A 118 -9.17 -9.41 -12.33
CA SER A 118 -9.51 -9.94 -11.01
C SER A 118 -10.97 -9.66 -10.66
N PRO A 119 -11.75 -10.65 -10.18
CA PRO A 119 -13.11 -10.44 -9.69
C PRO A 119 -13.15 -9.83 -8.28
N ALA A 120 -12.00 -9.59 -7.65
CA ALA A 120 -11.90 -9.02 -6.31
C ALA A 120 -10.80 -7.93 -6.29
N LYS A 121 -11.23 -6.69 -6.53
CA LYS A 121 -10.36 -5.50 -6.51
C LYS A 121 -10.71 -4.60 -5.33
N ARG A 122 -9.87 -4.57 -4.30
CA ARG A 122 -10.00 -3.64 -3.17
C ARG A 122 -9.56 -2.25 -3.61
N VAL A 123 -10.35 -1.23 -3.29
CA VAL A 123 -10.08 0.16 -3.70
C VAL A 123 -10.03 1.12 -2.50
N ARG A 124 -9.44 2.30 -2.71
CA ARG A 124 -9.42 3.40 -1.73
C ARG A 124 -10.30 4.54 -2.22
N GLY A 125 -11.47 4.74 -1.61
CA GLY A 125 -12.37 5.84 -2.01
C GLY A 125 -12.74 5.79 -3.50
N HIS A 126 -13.29 6.87 -4.06
CA HIS A 126 -13.74 6.89 -5.46
C HIS A 126 -12.69 7.38 -6.46
N THR A 127 -11.67 8.09 -5.99
CA THR A 127 -10.71 8.81 -6.84
C THR A 127 -9.28 8.31 -6.72
N SER A 128 -8.98 7.40 -5.80
CA SER A 128 -7.62 6.90 -5.66
C SER A 128 -7.30 5.91 -6.79
N PRO A 129 -6.16 6.08 -7.48
CA PRO A 129 -5.67 5.09 -8.44
C PRO A 129 -5.06 3.84 -7.76
N ARG A 130 -4.88 3.85 -6.43
CA ARG A 130 -4.36 2.71 -5.67
C ARG A 130 -5.41 1.62 -5.51
N TYR A 131 -4.97 0.37 -5.61
CA TYR A 131 -5.85 -0.77 -5.43
C TYR A 131 -5.08 -2.03 -5.05
N LEU A 132 -5.80 -3.04 -4.57
CA LEU A 132 -5.27 -4.40 -4.43
C LEU A 132 -6.15 -5.36 -5.23
N ALA A 133 -5.53 -6.21 -6.04
CA ALA A 133 -6.22 -7.25 -6.82
C ALA A 133 -5.85 -8.64 -6.30
N LEU A 134 -6.85 -9.51 -6.09
CA LEU A 134 -6.63 -10.88 -5.61
C LEU A 134 -6.62 -11.89 -6.75
N TYR A 135 -5.69 -12.83 -6.65
CA TYR A 135 -5.57 -14.00 -7.51
C TYR A 135 -5.24 -15.24 -6.69
N ARG A 136 -5.57 -16.42 -7.21
CA ARG A 136 -5.01 -17.68 -6.70
C ARG A 136 -3.59 -17.83 -7.20
N ALA A 137 -2.69 -18.29 -6.33
CA ALA A 137 -1.33 -18.64 -6.73
C ALA A 137 -1.20 -20.14 -7.00
N GLU A 138 -0.41 -20.50 -8.01
CA GLU A 138 0.15 -21.83 -8.11
C GLU A 138 1.24 -22.01 -7.05
N GLY A 139 1.00 -22.89 -6.07
CA GLY A 139 1.87 -23.07 -4.90
C GLY A 139 1.71 -21.97 -3.83
N GLU A 140 2.72 -21.77 -2.99
CA GLU A 140 2.72 -20.77 -1.91
C GLU A 140 3.91 -19.81 -2.04
N PRO A 141 3.88 -18.92 -3.04
CA PRO A 141 4.98 -18.01 -3.35
C PRO A 141 5.19 -16.99 -2.23
N ARG A 142 6.44 -16.59 -1.99
CA ARG A 142 6.78 -15.52 -1.04
C ARG A 142 6.48 -14.13 -1.61
N LYS A 143 6.54 -13.12 -0.74
CA LYS A 143 6.42 -11.71 -1.12
C LYS A 143 7.44 -11.33 -2.19
N GLN A 144 7.00 -10.53 -3.14
CA GLN A 144 7.84 -9.87 -4.13
C GLN A 144 7.44 -8.39 -4.21
N LYS A 145 8.33 -7.53 -4.69
CA LYS A 145 8.02 -6.12 -4.89
C LYS A 145 8.83 -5.52 -6.03
N VAL A 146 8.32 -4.43 -6.56
CA VAL A 146 9.00 -3.52 -7.47
C VAL A 146 8.63 -2.10 -7.09
N GLY A 147 9.57 -1.16 -7.23
CA GLY A 147 9.38 0.22 -6.82
C GLY A 147 10.26 0.66 -5.67
N LYS A 148 10.15 1.93 -5.31
CA LYS A 148 10.96 2.60 -4.28
C LYS A 148 10.06 3.34 -3.30
N VAL A 149 10.62 3.67 -2.14
CA VAL A 149 9.93 4.46 -1.11
C VAL A 149 9.46 5.81 -1.64
N ASP A 150 10.18 6.41 -2.61
CA ASP A 150 9.94 7.75 -3.14
C ASP A 150 9.12 7.79 -4.46
N GLY A 151 8.75 6.62 -4.98
CA GLY A 151 8.14 6.48 -6.30
C GLY A 151 6.93 5.54 -6.33
N TYR A 152 6.64 5.02 -7.51
CA TYR A 152 5.61 4.01 -7.74
C TYR A 152 6.03 2.68 -7.12
N LYS A 153 5.09 1.99 -6.47
CA LYS A 153 5.35 0.69 -5.82
C LYS A 153 4.25 -0.30 -6.15
N VAL A 154 4.66 -1.52 -6.50
CA VAL A 154 3.80 -2.68 -6.62
C VAL A 154 4.36 -3.79 -5.74
N GLU A 155 3.55 -4.30 -4.82
CA GLU A 155 3.91 -5.42 -3.95
C GLU A 155 3.01 -6.62 -4.26
N ILE A 156 3.61 -7.79 -4.36
CA ILE A 156 2.91 -9.06 -4.49
C ILE A 156 2.97 -9.74 -3.13
N LEU A 157 1.88 -9.68 -2.37
CA LEU A 157 1.80 -10.35 -1.07
C LEU A 157 1.48 -11.83 -1.26
N GLY A 158 2.19 -12.68 -0.54
CA GLY A 158 2.07 -14.14 -0.62
C GLY A 158 2.31 -14.82 0.74
N LEU A 159 2.98 -15.97 0.75
CA LEU A 159 3.31 -16.74 1.94
C LEU A 159 3.95 -15.87 3.03
N GLY A 160 3.38 -15.94 4.23
CA GLY A 160 3.84 -15.19 5.41
C GLY A 160 3.36 -13.73 5.45
N GLN A 161 2.50 -13.30 4.51
CA GLN A 161 1.90 -11.98 4.50
C GLN A 161 0.38 -12.05 4.71
N GLN A 162 -0.21 -10.90 5.05
CA GLN A 162 -1.65 -10.71 5.13
C GLN A 162 -2.04 -9.43 4.36
N CYS A 163 -3.27 -9.38 3.86
CA CYS A 163 -3.88 -8.13 3.41
C CYS A 163 -5.20 -7.90 4.15
N MET A 164 -5.44 -6.64 4.52
CA MET A 164 -6.68 -6.23 5.19
C MET A 164 -7.85 -6.25 4.20
N VAL A 165 -8.95 -6.89 4.57
CA VAL A 165 -10.10 -7.13 3.68
C VAL A 165 -11.42 -6.60 4.20
N HIS A 166 -11.54 -6.27 5.49
CA HIS A 166 -12.76 -5.74 6.10
C HIS A 166 -12.44 -4.92 7.35
N GLY A 167 -13.26 -3.90 7.58
CA GLY A 167 -13.15 -2.96 8.71
C GLY A 167 -12.65 -1.58 8.26
N ILE A 168 -12.11 -0.81 9.20
CA ILE A 168 -11.70 0.58 8.99
C ILE A 168 -10.17 0.64 8.88
N HIS A 169 -9.67 1.07 7.73
CA HIS A 169 -8.26 1.30 7.51
C HIS A 169 -7.85 2.69 8.03
N PRO A 170 -6.70 2.84 8.72
CA PRO A 170 -6.28 4.10 9.33
C PRO A 170 -6.24 5.28 8.34
N ASP A 171 -5.76 5.01 7.13
CA ASP A 171 -5.63 6.02 6.07
C ASP A 171 -6.77 6.05 5.02
N LEU A 172 -7.61 5.00 4.88
CA LEU A 172 -8.55 4.86 3.74
C LEU A 172 -10.03 5.02 4.13
N GLY A 173 -10.36 4.98 5.42
CA GLY A 173 -11.74 4.77 5.85
C GLY A 173 -12.15 3.30 5.73
N VAL A 174 -13.44 3.04 5.46
CA VAL A 174 -13.97 1.67 5.32
C VAL A 174 -13.32 0.97 4.12
N VAL A 175 -12.93 -0.30 4.30
CA VAL A 175 -12.40 -1.13 3.21
C VAL A 175 -13.52 -1.52 2.26
N GLU A 176 -13.35 -1.23 0.97
CA GLU A 176 -14.33 -1.55 -0.08
C GLU A 176 -13.70 -2.36 -1.22
N TRP A 177 -14.55 -3.18 -1.85
CA TRP A 177 -14.22 -4.06 -2.96
C TRP A 177 -15.09 -3.75 -4.16
N ILE A 178 -14.50 -3.76 -5.34
CA ILE A 178 -15.19 -3.85 -6.62
C ILE A 178 -15.17 -5.32 -7.04
N THR A 179 -16.36 -5.86 -7.25
CA THR A 179 -16.62 -7.23 -7.73
C THR A 179 -17.56 -7.19 -8.93
N PRO A 180 -17.85 -8.33 -9.59
CA PRO A 180 -18.86 -8.38 -10.65
C PRO A 180 -20.26 -7.91 -10.22
N GLU A 181 -20.57 -7.93 -8.92
CA GLU A 181 -21.86 -7.50 -8.37
C GLU A 181 -21.92 -6.01 -8.02
N GLY A 182 -20.78 -5.30 -8.11
CA GLY A 182 -20.66 -3.89 -7.81
C GLY A 182 -19.64 -3.59 -6.71
N ARG A 183 -19.76 -2.40 -6.12
CA ARG A 183 -18.88 -1.91 -5.06
C ARG A 183 -19.56 -2.05 -3.70
N SER A 184 -18.90 -2.67 -2.73
CA SER A 184 -19.37 -2.74 -1.34
C SER A 184 -18.22 -3.04 -0.36
N ASP A 185 -18.46 -2.84 0.94
CA ASP A 185 -17.54 -3.13 2.05
C ASP A 185 -17.39 -4.63 2.37
N ASP A 186 -18.39 -5.42 2.00
CA ASP A 186 -18.41 -6.87 2.18
C ASP A 186 -18.15 -7.66 0.88
N GLY A 187 -17.82 -7.00 -0.23
CA GLY A 187 -17.81 -7.60 -1.57
C GLY A 187 -16.96 -8.87 -1.69
N LEU A 188 -15.82 -8.95 -0.98
CA LEU A 188 -14.98 -10.15 -0.96
C LEU A 188 -15.72 -11.38 -0.43
N ALA A 189 -16.66 -11.20 0.50
CA ALA A 189 -17.46 -12.29 1.07
C ALA A 189 -18.26 -13.05 0.00
N ARG A 190 -18.55 -12.41 -1.14
CA ARG A 190 -19.29 -12.94 -2.28
C ARG A 190 -18.40 -13.46 -3.42
N VAL A 191 -17.08 -13.43 -3.26
CA VAL A 191 -16.12 -13.96 -4.26
C VAL A 191 -15.40 -15.17 -3.68
N PRO A 192 -15.87 -16.41 -3.93
CA PRO A 192 -15.20 -17.61 -3.43
C PRO A 192 -13.75 -17.68 -3.91
N ARG A 193 -12.84 -18.12 -3.05
CA ARG A 193 -11.41 -18.18 -3.37
C ARG A 193 -11.15 -19.02 -4.61
N GLU A 194 -11.89 -20.09 -4.83
CA GLU A 194 -11.74 -20.95 -5.99
C GLU A 194 -12.11 -20.30 -7.33
N THR A 195 -12.91 -19.22 -7.33
CA THR A 195 -13.29 -18.50 -8.55
C THR A 195 -12.25 -17.46 -8.97
N LEU A 196 -11.28 -17.15 -8.11
CA LEU A 196 -10.14 -16.31 -8.47
C LEU A 196 -9.31 -16.99 -9.57
N PRO A 197 -8.85 -16.25 -10.59
CA PRO A 197 -7.97 -16.80 -11.62
C PRO A 197 -6.69 -17.40 -11.00
N LEU A 198 -6.29 -18.57 -11.49
CA LEU A 198 -5.06 -19.25 -11.07
C LEU A 198 -3.87 -18.69 -11.86
N ILE A 199 -2.94 -18.06 -11.16
CA ILE A 199 -1.79 -17.37 -11.75
C ILE A 199 -0.50 -18.13 -11.44
N LYS A 200 0.34 -18.29 -12.47
CA LYS A 200 1.66 -18.93 -12.38
C LYS A 200 2.73 -17.91 -12.02
N ALA A 201 3.82 -18.39 -11.42
CA ALA A 201 4.97 -17.53 -11.06
C ALA A 201 5.58 -16.79 -12.27
N VAL A 202 5.57 -17.40 -13.46
CA VAL A 202 6.07 -16.77 -14.70
C VAL A 202 5.27 -15.53 -15.10
N GLN A 203 3.94 -15.54 -14.90
CA GLN A 203 3.08 -14.39 -15.20
C GLN A 203 3.35 -13.22 -14.24
N ILE A 204 3.59 -13.53 -12.95
CA ILE A 204 4.01 -12.50 -11.97
C ILE A 204 5.37 -11.92 -12.34
N ALA A 205 6.33 -12.76 -12.76
CA ALA A 205 7.64 -12.28 -13.19
C ALA A 205 7.54 -11.36 -14.41
N GLU A 206 6.71 -11.72 -15.40
CA GLU A 206 6.43 -10.86 -16.56
C GLU A 206 5.76 -9.55 -16.15
N PHE A 207 4.71 -9.61 -15.33
CA PHE A 207 4.02 -8.42 -14.80
C PHE A 207 4.99 -7.47 -14.08
N LEU A 208 5.81 -7.99 -13.17
CA LEU A 208 6.79 -7.20 -12.44
C LEU A 208 7.87 -6.61 -13.37
N SER A 209 8.26 -7.32 -14.43
CA SER A 209 9.17 -6.80 -15.45
C SER A 209 8.59 -5.60 -16.19
N ARG A 210 7.29 -5.65 -16.54
CA ARG A 210 6.59 -4.51 -17.15
C ARG A 210 6.49 -3.33 -16.19
N CYS A 211 6.18 -3.58 -14.91
CA CYS A 211 6.19 -2.55 -13.87
C CYS A 211 7.57 -1.90 -13.72
N ARG A 212 8.68 -2.66 -13.78
CA ARG A 212 10.04 -2.06 -13.76
C ARG A 212 10.23 -1.08 -14.91
N THR A 213 9.76 -1.43 -16.10
CA THR A 213 9.82 -0.56 -17.29
C THR A 213 9.00 0.71 -17.08
N ILE A 214 7.74 0.57 -16.65
CA ILE A 214 6.85 1.72 -16.34
C ILE A 214 7.49 2.64 -15.29
N PHE A 215 8.16 2.06 -14.30
CA PHE A 215 8.77 2.81 -13.19
C PHE A 215 10.16 3.38 -13.52
N GLY A 216 10.71 3.02 -14.69
CA GLY A 216 12.07 3.39 -15.09
C GLY A 216 13.17 2.82 -14.20
N ILE A 217 12.97 1.59 -13.75
CA ILE A 217 13.94 0.84 -12.93
C ILE A 217 14.77 -0.05 -13.86
N GLY A 218 16.06 0.28 -14.02
CA GLY A 218 16.99 -0.49 -14.84
C GLY A 218 17.30 -1.90 -14.30
N ASP A 219 17.92 -2.72 -15.17
CA ASP A 219 18.28 -4.11 -14.87
C ASP A 219 19.41 -4.25 -13.84
N ASP A 220 20.28 -3.24 -13.73
CA ASP A 220 21.40 -3.21 -12.77
C ASP A 220 20.96 -2.89 -11.33
N GLU A 221 19.72 -2.46 -11.10
CA GLU A 221 19.21 -2.26 -9.73
C GLU A 221 18.85 -3.61 -9.08
N PRO A 222 19.43 -3.94 -7.90
CA PRO A 222 19.28 -5.26 -7.30
C PRO A 222 17.81 -5.63 -7.10
N LYS A 223 17.47 -6.87 -7.44
CA LYS A 223 16.17 -7.44 -7.09
C LYS A 223 16.07 -7.44 -5.57
N THR A 224 15.12 -6.69 -5.02
CA THR A 224 14.92 -6.63 -3.57
C THR A 224 14.31 -7.95 -3.10
N THR A 225 15.15 -8.88 -2.67
CA THR A 225 14.74 -10.00 -1.82
C THR A 225 14.56 -9.47 -0.41
N ASP A 226 13.45 -9.80 0.25
CA ASP A 226 13.25 -9.40 1.64
C ASP A 226 14.37 -9.99 2.53
N PRO A 227 14.90 -9.22 3.50
CA PRO A 227 15.73 -9.78 4.55
C PRO A 227 14.91 -10.69 5.47
N GLU A 228 15.58 -11.63 6.13
CA GLU A 228 15.01 -12.57 7.11
C GLU A 228 14.09 -11.87 8.15
N PRO A 229 13.04 -12.54 8.68
CA PRO A 229 11.99 -11.94 9.52
C PRO A 229 12.46 -11.22 10.81
N TRP A 230 13.73 -11.37 11.19
CA TRP A 230 14.33 -10.81 12.40
C TRP A 230 15.42 -9.76 12.13
N ALA A 231 15.63 -9.35 10.87
CA ALA A 231 16.62 -8.32 10.58
C ALA A 231 16.18 -6.95 11.17
N PRO A 232 17.06 -6.26 11.93
CA PRO A 232 16.76 -4.91 12.38
C PRO A 232 16.50 -4.02 11.17
N HIS A 233 15.42 -3.24 11.21
CA HIS A 233 14.94 -2.38 10.11
C HIS A 233 15.88 -1.19 9.87
N GLY A 234 17.11 -1.46 9.42
CA GLY A 234 17.89 -0.49 8.67
C GLY A 234 17.32 -0.44 7.27
N ARG A 235 16.34 0.44 7.01
CA ARG A 235 15.96 0.75 5.62
C ARG A 235 17.23 1.19 4.89
N GLU A 236 17.65 0.42 3.89
CA GLU A 236 18.82 0.75 3.08
C GLU A 236 18.65 2.14 2.46
N ARG A 237 19.72 2.93 2.49
CA ARG A 237 19.81 4.30 1.96
C ARG A 237 19.74 4.35 0.41
N SER A 238 19.44 3.24 -0.26
CA SER A 238 19.55 3.07 -1.72
C SER A 238 18.40 3.67 -2.53
N ASP A 239 17.31 4.09 -1.88
CA ASP A 239 16.09 4.50 -2.57
C ASP A 239 15.95 6.01 -2.81
N TYR A 240 16.75 6.87 -2.18
CA TYR A 240 16.65 8.34 -2.32
C TYR A 240 17.97 9.04 -1.98
N THR A 241 18.09 10.31 -2.37
CA THR A 241 19.30 11.13 -2.23
C THR A 241 19.10 12.32 -1.27
N ASP A 242 20.19 12.91 -0.78
CA ASP A 242 20.13 14.16 -0.01
C ASP A 242 19.49 15.31 -0.83
N ASN A 243 19.55 15.27 -2.17
CA ASN A 243 18.84 16.20 -3.04
C ASN A 243 17.32 15.99 -3.03
N ASP A 244 16.86 14.75 -2.90
CA ASP A 244 15.43 14.46 -2.75
C ASP A 244 14.92 14.97 -1.40
N VAL A 245 15.71 14.81 -0.33
CA VAL A 245 15.39 15.41 0.98
C VAL A 245 15.35 16.94 0.87
N ALA A 246 16.29 17.55 0.16
CA ALA A 246 16.34 19.00 -0.03
C ALA A 246 15.11 19.53 -0.77
N ASP A 247 14.69 18.86 -1.84
CA ASP A 247 13.50 19.21 -2.61
C ASP A 247 12.25 19.10 -1.73
N ILE A 248 12.05 17.99 -1.02
CA ILE A 248 10.93 17.85 -0.06
C ILE A 248 10.95 18.99 0.97
N VAL A 249 12.10 19.26 1.58
CA VAL A 249 12.26 20.36 2.55
C VAL A 249 11.87 21.71 1.94
N ALA A 250 12.13 21.96 0.66
CA ALA A 250 11.74 23.19 -0.03
C ALA A 250 10.22 23.34 -0.18
N HIS A 251 9.46 22.24 -0.27
CA HIS A 251 8.00 22.24 -0.38
C HIS A 251 7.27 22.26 0.97
N LEU A 252 7.88 21.74 2.05
CA LEU A 252 7.21 21.67 3.35
C LEU A 252 6.97 23.06 4.00
N PRO A 253 5.79 23.32 4.57
CA PRO A 253 5.56 24.50 5.42
C PRO A 253 6.22 24.30 6.79
N ALA A 254 6.84 25.33 7.36
CA ALA A 254 7.50 25.23 8.68
C ALA A 254 6.75 25.93 9.82
N ASP A 255 5.64 26.60 9.53
CA ASP A 255 4.77 27.15 10.58
C ASP A 255 3.83 26.07 11.12
N THR A 256 4.45 25.06 11.71
CA THR A 256 3.81 23.86 12.24
C THR A 256 4.04 23.83 13.74
N GLY A 257 3.13 23.22 14.50
CA GLY A 257 3.28 23.07 15.94
C GLY A 257 4.61 22.40 16.32
N TYR A 258 5.06 22.61 17.58
CA TYR A 258 6.37 22.14 18.06
C TYR A 258 6.62 20.65 17.79
N ASP A 259 5.61 19.80 18.01
CA ASP A 259 5.75 18.35 17.82
C ASP A 259 5.97 17.98 16.36
N ASP A 260 5.25 18.61 15.41
CA ASP A 260 5.44 18.39 13.98
C ASP A 260 6.80 18.95 13.51
N TRP A 261 7.22 20.09 14.05
CA TRP A 261 8.57 20.63 13.79
C TRP A 261 9.67 19.64 14.24
N VAL A 262 9.57 19.08 15.44
CA VAL A 262 10.52 18.05 15.91
C VAL A 262 10.44 16.78 15.06
N ALA A 263 9.25 16.35 14.66
CA ALA A 263 9.05 15.18 13.81
C ALA A 263 9.77 15.34 12.46
N VAL A 264 9.58 16.46 11.76
CA VAL A 264 10.26 16.77 10.50
C VAL A 264 11.77 16.83 10.67
N LEU A 265 12.26 17.50 11.72
CA LEU A 265 13.70 17.56 12.02
C LEU A 265 14.32 16.18 12.26
N SER A 266 13.63 15.32 13.00
CA SER A 266 14.08 13.94 13.26
C SER A 266 14.07 13.08 11.99
N ALA A 267 13.11 13.33 11.10
CA ALA A 267 13.00 12.66 9.81
C ALA A 267 14.12 13.07 8.85
N ILE A 268 14.45 14.37 8.77
CA ILE A 268 15.61 14.87 8.01
C ILE A 268 16.90 14.25 8.56
N TYR A 269 17.07 14.22 9.89
CA TYR A 269 18.22 13.59 10.53
C TYR A 269 18.37 12.13 10.10
N ARG A 270 17.31 11.32 10.20
CA ARG A 270 17.37 9.91 9.79
C ARG A 270 17.62 9.75 8.29
N ALA A 271 16.91 10.51 7.45
CA ALA A 271 17.03 10.41 5.99
C ALA A 271 18.45 10.72 5.48
N THR A 272 19.12 11.66 6.14
CA THR A 272 20.48 12.10 5.78
C THR A 272 21.58 11.41 6.60
N GLY A 273 21.21 10.49 7.51
CA GLY A 273 22.16 9.84 8.42
C GLY A 273 22.85 10.81 9.38
N GLY A 274 22.21 11.93 9.74
CA GLY A 274 22.77 12.96 10.61
C GLY A 274 23.91 13.77 9.98
N SER A 275 23.98 13.82 8.65
CA SER A 275 25.05 14.51 7.92
C SER A 275 25.05 16.02 8.14
N ALA A 276 26.17 16.68 7.83
CA ALA A 276 26.25 18.15 7.84
C ALA A 276 25.21 18.77 6.89
N ARG A 277 25.03 18.19 5.68
CA ARG A 277 23.98 18.63 4.75
C ARG A 277 22.59 18.48 5.35
N GLY A 278 22.32 17.38 6.07
CA GLY A 278 21.08 17.20 6.79
C GLY A 278 20.82 18.28 7.84
N ARG A 279 21.86 18.69 8.57
CA ARG A 279 21.76 19.80 9.54
C ARG A 279 21.42 21.10 8.83
N ASP A 280 22.08 21.38 7.72
CA ASP A 280 21.80 22.58 6.91
C ASP A 280 20.33 22.58 6.43
N LEU A 281 19.83 21.43 5.97
CA LEU A 281 18.42 21.25 5.59
C LEU A 281 17.45 21.47 6.75
N ALA A 282 17.78 21.01 7.96
CA ALA A 282 16.97 21.27 9.15
C ALA A 282 16.90 22.78 9.47
N HIS A 283 17.99 23.53 9.27
CA HIS A 283 17.98 24.98 9.38
C HIS A 283 17.18 25.64 8.24
N GLU A 284 17.36 25.20 6.99
CA GLU A 284 16.60 25.70 5.84
C GLU A 284 15.10 25.54 6.04
N TYR A 285 14.65 24.35 6.48
CA TYR A 285 13.26 24.10 6.87
C TYR A 285 12.81 25.08 7.96
N SER A 286 13.52 25.11 9.09
CA SER A 286 13.11 25.88 10.26
C SER A 286 13.09 27.39 10.01
N ARG A 287 13.95 27.91 9.11
CA ARG A 287 14.01 29.34 8.74
C ARG A 287 12.75 29.86 8.06
N LYS A 288 11.90 28.97 7.52
CA LYS A 288 10.63 29.37 6.91
C LYS A 288 9.59 29.84 7.95
N SER A 289 9.78 29.51 9.24
CA SER A 289 8.93 30.00 10.32
C SER A 289 9.50 31.27 10.96
N PRO A 290 8.66 32.27 11.30
CA PRO A 290 9.10 33.43 12.08
C PRO A 290 9.57 33.05 13.50
N ALA A 291 9.17 31.87 14.00
CA ALA A 291 9.61 31.32 15.28
C ALA A 291 11.03 30.73 15.25
N TYR A 292 11.73 30.80 14.10
CA TYR A 292 13.07 30.26 13.94
C TYR A 292 14.05 30.74 15.02
N ARG A 293 14.73 29.76 15.62
CA ARG A 293 15.84 29.98 16.56
C ARG A 293 16.95 29.00 16.21
N HIS A 294 18.08 29.52 15.75
CA HIS A 294 19.25 28.73 15.34
C HIS A 294 19.67 27.72 16.42
N ARG A 295 19.75 28.18 17.67
CA ARG A 295 20.14 27.36 18.82
C ARG A 295 19.19 26.19 19.05
N SER A 296 17.88 26.40 18.88
CA SER A 296 16.87 25.35 19.08
C SER A 296 17.01 24.21 18.07
N VAL A 297 17.34 24.53 16.81
CA VAL A 297 17.61 23.51 15.78
C VAL A 297 18.84 22.70 16.15
N ASP A 298 19.94 23.37 16.53
CA ASP A 298 21.20 22.70 16.90
C ASP A 298 21.04 21.79 18.12
N GLU A 299 20.32 22.25 19.15
CA GLU A 299 20.05 21.47 20.36
C GLU A 299 19.26 20.20 20.02
N LYS A 300 18.24 20.30 19.14
CA LYS A 300 17.49 19.12 18.68
C LYS A 300 18.32 18.20 17.81
N TRP A 301 19.08 18.76 16.87
CA TRP A 301 19.95 17.98 15.99
C TRP A 301 20.97 17.15 16.78
N LEU A 302 21.59 17.74 17.80
CA LEU A 302 22.51 17.04 18.70
C LEU A 302 21.79 16.00 19.54
N ALA A 303 20.59 16.29 20.05
CA ALA A 303 19.81 15.35 20.84
C ALA A 303 19.44 14.07 20.07
N PHE A 304 19.19 14.16 18.76
CA PHE A 304 18.89 13.00 17.92
C PHE A 304 20.03 11.98 17.82
N ARG A 305 21.28 12.42 18.02
CA ARG A 305 22.44 11.53 18.08
C ARG A 305 22.40 10.58 19.27
N HIS A 306 21.76 11.00 20.36
CA HIS A 306 21.74 10.29 21.65
C HIS A 306 20.35 9.76 22.00
N GLY A 307 19.31 10.17 21.28
CA GLY A 307 17.96 9.63 21.41
C GLY A 307 17.89 8.17 20.96
N GLY A 308 17.04 7.38 21.60
CA GLY A 308 16.70 6.03 21.16
C GLY A 308 16.08 6.00 19.75
N ALA A 309 15.50 4.87 19.35
CA ALA A 309 14.94 4.69 18.01
C ALA A 309 13.99 5.82 17.59
N LEU A 310 14.47 6.71 16.72
CA LEU A 310 13.69 7.84 16.17
C LEU A 310 12.55 7.30 15.30
N ARG A 311 11.33 7.77 15.56
CA ARG A 311 10.11 7.23 14.93
C ARG A 311 9.93 7.65 13.46
N HIS A 312 10.29 8.89 13.11
CA HIS A 312 10.02 9.47 11.78
C HIS A 312 11.23 9.34 10.86
N ASP A 313 11.02 8.98 9.59
CA ASP A 313 12.06 8.80 8.56
C ASP A 313 11.70 9.50 7.25
N PHE A 314 12.46 9.24 6.19
CA PHE A 314 12.19 9.77 4.85
C PHE A 314 10.73 9.56 4.39
N GLY A 315 10.13 8.41 4.71
CA GLY A 315 8.73 8.14 4.37
C GLY A 315 7.77 9.12 5.05
N HIS A 316 8.07 9.56 6.28
CA HIS A 316 7.30 10.62 6.94
C HIS A 316 7.41 11.96 6.18
N LEU A 317 8.61 12.33 5.72
CA LEU A 317 8.78 13.55 4.89
C LEU A 317 7.97 13.47 3.59
N LEU A 318 8.00 12.31 2.93
CA LEU A 318 7.28 12.08 1.68
C LEU A 318 5.76 12.13 1.88
N THR A 319 5.24 11.55 2.96
CA THR A 319 3.82 11.67 3.32
C THR A 319 3.43 13.13 3.50
N ARG A 320 4.22 13.91 4.26
CA ARG A 320 3.92 15.33 4.55
C ARG A 320 3.90 16.20 3.29
N VAL A 321 4.82 15.98 2.34
CA VAL A 321 4.77 16.73 1.07
C VAL A 321 3.59 16.30 0.19
N ARG A 322 3.24 15.01 0.17
CA ARG A 322 2.09 14.51 -0.61
C ARG A 322 0.73 14.94 -0.04
N GLU A 323 0.64 15.27 1.25
CA GLU A 323 -0.56 15.91 1.82
C GLU A 323 -0.82 17.29 1.19
N ALA A 324 0.25 18.05 0.88
CA ALA A 324 0.14 19.35 0.23
C ALA A 324 0.09 19.23 -1.30
N GLU A 325 0.86 18.29 -1.86
CA GLU A 325 1.04 18.07 -3.29
C GLU A 325 0.89 16.58 -3.63
N PRO A 326 -0.35 16.07 -3.81
CA PRO A 326 -0.61 14.63 -3.96
C PRO A 326 0.17 13.93 -5.09
N ALA A 327 0.49 14.66 -6.16
CA ALA A 327 1.25 14.15 -7.30
C ALA A 327 2.78 14.29 -7.14
N TYR A 328 3.28 14.64 -5.94
CA TYR A 328 4.69 14.87 -5.72
C TYR A 328 5.53 13.60 -5.94
N LEU A 329 6.56 13.77 -6.78
CA LEU A 329 7.60 12.80 -7.07
C LEU A 329 8.96 13.45 -6.82
N THR A 330 9.87 12.71 -6.21
CA THR A 330 11.23 13.20 -5.93
C THR A 330 12.00 13.51 -7.22
N PRO A 331 12.97 14.44 -7.19
CA PRO A 331 13.84 14.73 -8.32
C PRO A 331 14.49 13.48 -8.94
N SER A 332 15.04 12.59 -8.11
CA SER A 332 15.71 11.39 -8.59
C SER A 332 14.73 10.42 -9.27
N PHE A 333 13.53 10.25 -8.72
CA PHE A 333 12.49 9.43 -9.34
C PHE A 333 11.95 10.04 -10.64
N ARG A 334 11.68 11.35 -10.67
CA ARG A 334 11.27 12.07 -11.90
C ARG A 334 12.29 11.90 -13.03
N ALA A 335 13.58 11.97 -12.72
CA ALA A 335 14.65 11.80 -13.71
C ALA A 335 14.67 10.38 -14.30
N LYS A 336 14.47 9.36 -13.46
CA LYS A 336 14.37 7.94 -13.89
C LYS A 336 13.15 7.72 -14.77
N LEU A 337 11.98 8.14 -14.31
CA LEU A 337 10.73 8.03 -15.06
C LEU A 337 10.83 8.69 -16.45
N SER A 338 11.42 9.89 -16.50
CA SER A 338 11.64 10.62 -17.75
C SER A 338 12.59 9.89 -18.71
N SER A 339 13.60 9.21 -18.18
CA SER A 339 14.56 8.45 -18.99
C SER A 339 13.92 7.21 -19.60
N ALA A 340 13.16 6.47 -18.79
CA ALA A 340 12.44 5.28 -19.26
C ALA A 340 11.38 5.59 -20.31
N ARG A 341 10.63 6.69 -20.13
CA ARG A 341 9.65 7.14 -21.15
C ARG A 341 10.32 7.48 -22.49
N ARG A 342 11.54 8.04 -22.49
CA ARG A 342 12.30 8.31 -23.73
C ARG A 342 12.78 7.03 -24.40
N GLU A 343 13.29 6.07 -23.62
CA GLU A 343 13.74 4.77 -24.13
C GLU A 343 12.57 3.98 -24.76
N HIS A 344 11.42 3.96 -24.09
CA HIS A 344 10.22 3.32 -24.61
C HIS A 344 9.73 3.97 -25.92
N ALA A 345 9.71 5.31 -26.00
CA ALA A 345 9.34 6.02 -27.22
C ALA A 345 10.32 5.77 -28.39
N SER A 346 11.62 5.59 -28.09
CA SER A 346 12.61 5.23 -29.10
C SER A 346 12.49 3.78 -29.57
N ALA A 347 12.09 2.85 -28.69
CA ALA A 347 11.86 1.45 -29.03
C ALA A 347 10.60 1.27 -29.90
N SER A 348 9.53 2.02 -29.63
CA SER A 348 8.31 1.99 -30.44
C SER A 348 8.47 2.68 -31.81
N ALA A 349 9.37 3.65 -31.94
CA ALA A 349 9.70 4.29 -33.22
C ALA A 349 10.61 3.43 -34.14
N GLY A 350 11.16 2.31 -33.62
CA GLY A 350 12.07 1.41 -34.34
C GLY A 350 11.39 0.29 -35.14
N VAL A 351 10.06 0.19 -35.12
CA VAL A 351 9.30 -0.70 -35.99
C VAL A 351 8.75 0.12 -37.16
N PRO A 352 9.32 0.03 -38.38
CA PRO A 352 8.71 0.65 -39.54
C PRO A 352 7.31 0.07 -39.73
N ALA A 353 6.33 0.93 -40.01
CA ALA A 353 4.94 0.55 -40.28
C ALA A 353 4.75 -0.27 -41.59
N ASP A 354 5.84 -0.79 -42.17
CA ASP A 354 5.90 -1.31 -43.53
C ASP A 354 6.22 -2.82 -43.58
N GLN A 355 6.11 -3.55 -42.46
CA GLN A 355 6.04 -5.01 -42.46
C GLN A 355 4.67 -5.51 -41.98
N VAL A 356 3.62 -5.05 -42.66
CA VAL A 356 2.46 -5.92 -42.89
C VAL A 356 2.85 -6.84 -44.04
N ILE A 357 3.45 -8.00 -43.71
CA ILE A 357 3.47 -9.12 -44.66
C ILE A 357 2.03 -9.60 -44.74
N MET A 358 1.33 -9.11 -45.77
CA MET A 358 0.33 -9.92 -46.43
C MET A 358 1.05 -11.14 -46.99
N ASP A 359 0.81 -12.30 -46.40
CA ASP A 359 0.77 -13.54 -47.15
C ASP A 359 -0.38 -14.39 -46.64
N ALA A 360 -1.10 -14.91 -47.62
CA ALA A 360 -2.40 -15.55 -47.54
C ALA A 360 -2.26 -17.07 -47.34
N ASP A 361 -3.41 -17.68 -47.05
CA ASP A 361 -3.75 -19.10 -47.24
C ASP A 361 -2.96 -20.14 -46.44
N PHE A 362 -3.54 -20.60 -45.32
CA PHE A 362 -4.09 -21.97 -45.14
C PHE A 362 -4.80 -22.12 -43.78
#